data_AF-A0A945IQA4-F1
#
_entry.id   AF-A0A945IQA4-F1
#
_cell.length_a   1.000
_cell.length_b   1.000
_cell.length_c   1.000
_cell.angle_alpha   90.00
_cell.angle_beta   90.00
_cell.angle_gamma   90.00
#
_symmetry.space_group_name_H-M   'P 1'
#
loop_
_entity.id
_entity.type
_entity.pdbx_description
1 polymer ?
#
loop_
_entity_poly.entity_id
_entity_poly.type
_entity_poly.pdbx_seq_one_letter_code
_entity_poly.pdbx_strand_id
1 'polypeptide(L)'
;PLEVVDEIVDTTTEGGTGTPFPLYEFEPSAEDVLDALLPRYIDQMVYLSLLNSAASEHAARRRAMKSATDNAEELIKSLSRAANAARQAEITQEISEIVGGADALSA
;
A
#
# COMPACT_ATOMS: atom_id res chain seq x y z
N PRO A 1 -3.91 -27.62 -14.47
CA PRO A 1 -5.35 -27.36 -14.69
C PRO A 1 -6.14 -28.59 -14.27
N LEU A 2 -6.89 -28.50 -13.17
CA LEU A 2 -7.86 -29.53 -12.82
C LEU A 2 -8.98 -29.47 -13.86
N GLU A 3 -9.16 -30.55 -14.60
CA GLU A 3 -10.24 -30.68 -15.58
C GLU A 3 -11.54 -30.89 -14.82
N VAL A 4 -12.43 -29.89 -14.88
CA VAL A 4 -13.77 -30.00 -14.32
C VAL A 4 -14.60 -30.79 -15.33
N VAL A 5 -14.68 -32.09 -15.10
CA VAL A 5 -15.68 -32.92 -15.78
C VAL A 5 -16.96 -32.77 -14.98
N ASP A 6 -17.86 -31.90 -15.47
CA ASP A 6 -19.22 -31.81 -14.95
C ASP A 6 -19.96 -33.09 -15.36
N GLU A 7 -19.84 -34.14 -14.55
CA GLU A 7 -20.75 -35.28 -14.66
C GLU A 7 -22.09 -34.87 -14.07
N ILE A 8 -23.04 -34.63 -14.97
CA ILE A 8 -24.44 -34.35 -14.62
C ILE A 8 -25.03 -35.65 -14.08
N VAL A 9 -25.05 -35.81 -12.76
CA VAL A 9 -25.74 -36.91 -12.10
C VAL A 9 -27.24 -36.70 -12.28
N ASP A 10 -27.86 -37.54 -13.10
CA ASP A 10 -29.30 -37.57 -13.35
C ASP A 10 -30.03 -37.93 -12.05
N THR A 11 -30.74 -36.96 -11.45
CA THR A 11 -31.41 -37.12 -10.16
C THR A 11 -32.76 -37.82 -10.33
N THR A 12 -32.76 -39.03 -10.88
CA THR A 12 -33.96 -39.87 -11.01
C THR A 12 -33.60 -41.31 -10.67
N THR A 13 -33.53 -41.59 -9.36
CA THR A 13 -33.78 -42.95 -8.88
C THR A 13 -34.54 -42.89 -7.56
N GLU A 14 -35.76 -43.40 -7.61
CA GLU A 14 -36.69 -43.54 -6.52
C GLU A 14 -36.15 -44.50 -5.45
N GLY A 15 -36.39 -44.18 -4.17
CA GLY A 15 -36.55 -45.17 -3.10
C GLY A 15 -35.30 -45.93 -2.64
N GLY A 16 -34.61 -45.39 -1.65
CA GLY A 16 -33.67 -46.16 -0.82
C GLY A 16 -32.95 -45.27 0.18
N THR A 17 -32.89 -45.68 1.44
CA THR A 17 -32.06 -45.04 2.49
C THR A 17 -30.58 -45.19 2.11
N GLY A 18 -30.08 -44.32 1.24
CA GLY A 18 -28.71 -44.34 0.72
C GLY A 18 -27.92 -43.15 1.24
N THR A 19 -26.82 -43.43 1.94
CA THR A 19 -25.82 -42.44 2.35
C THR A 19 -25.41 -41.57 1.15
N PRO A 20 -25.31 -40.23 1.29
CA PRO A 20 -24.91 -39.36 0.19
C PRO A 20 -23.53 -39.78 -0.34
N PHE A 21 -23.43 -40.06 -1.64
CA PHE A 21 -22.16 -40.32 -2.31
C PHE A 21 -21.33 -39.03 -2.39
N PRO A 22 -19.99 -39.10 -2.25
CA PRO A 22 -19.14 -37.92 -2.36
C PRO A 22 -19.17 -37.35 -3.79
N LEU A 23 -19.16 -36.01 -3.92
CA LEU A 23 -19.10 -35.31 -5.22
C LEU A 23 -17.78 -35.54 -6.00
N TYR A 24 -16.76 -36.09 -5.34
CA TYR A 24 -15.44 -36.31 -5.90
C TYR A 24 -14.95 -37.71 -5.53
N GLU A 25 -14.36 -38.40 -6.50
CA GLU A 25 -13.58 -39.62 -6.26
C GLU A 25 -12.15 -39.23 -5.88
N PHE A 26 -11.62 -39.87 -4.84
CA PHE A 26 -10.27 -39.61 -4.31
C PHE A 26 -9.37 -40.80 -4.59
N GLU A 27 -8.27 -40.56 -5.29
CA GLU A 27 -7.22 -41.54 -5.55
C GLU A 27 -5.95 -41.10 -4.80
N PRO A 28 -5.34 -41.92 -3.91
CA PRO A 28 -5.64 -43.33 -3.58
C PRO A 28 -6.71 -43.54 -2.48
N SER A 29 -6.91 -42.58 -1.58
CA SER A 29 -8.04 -42.53 -0.64
C SER A 29 -8.28 -41.08 -0.20
N ALA A 30 -9.46 -40.76 0.32
CA ALA A 30 -9.77 -39.41 0.79
C ALA A 30 -8.85 -38.96 1.94
N GLU A 31 -8.46 -39.88 2.82
CA GLU A 31 -7.56 -39.62 3.94
C GLU A 31 -6.14 -39.27 3.45
N ASP A 32 -5.59 -40.09 2.54
CA ASP A 32 -4.25 -39.86 1.98
C ASP A 32 -4.16 -38.53 1.21
N VAL A 33 -5.21 -38.19 0.44
CA VAL A 33 -5.28 -36.92 -0.29
C VAL A 33 -5.36 -35.75 0.67
N LEU A 34 -6.17 -35.86 1.72
CA LEU A 34 -6.32 -34.80 2.72
C LEU A 34 -5.01 -34.58 3.50
N ASP A 35 -4.34 -35.65 3.91
CA ASP A 35 -3.04 -35.60 4.61
C ASP A 35 -1.95 -34.95 3.76
N ALA A 36 -1.98 -35.15 2.45
CA ALA A 36 -1.06 -34.48 1.52
C ALA A 36 -1.42 -33.01 1.27
N LEU A 37 -2.72 -32.66 1.26
CA LEU A 37 -3.19 -31.31 0.95
C LEU A 37 -3.11 -30.36 2.15
N LEU A 38 -3.40 -30.83 3.36
CA LEU A 38 -3.44 -30.01 4.56
C LEU A 38 -2.14 -29.23 4.80
N PRO A 39 -0.94 -29.85 4.75
CA PRO A 39 0.32 -29.12 4.92
C PRO A 39 0.51 -28.04 3.85
N ARG A 40 0.21 -28.36 2.58
CA ARG A 40 0.36 -27.42 1.46
C ARG A 40 -0.61 -26.24 1.57
N TYR A 41 -1.81 -26.48 2.10
CA TYR A 41 -2.79 -25.43 2.34
C TYR A 41 -2.28 -24.44 3.40
N ILE A 42 -1.74 -24.94 4.51
CA ILE A 42 -1.16 -24.10 5.56
C ILE A 42 0.06 -23.32 5.05
N ASP A 43 0.96 -23.96 4.31
CA ASP A 43 2.11 -23.29 3.68
C ASP A 43 1.65 -22.14 2.76
N GLN A 44 0.62 -22.40 1.95
CA GLN A 44 0.05 -21.38 1.06
C GLN A 44 -0.61 -20.24 1.83
N MET A 45 -1.30 -20.51 2.94
CA MET A 45 -1.88 -19.47 3.80
C MET A 45 -0.82 -18.56 4.40
N VAL A 46 0.29 -19.14 4.88
CA VAL A 46 1.42 -18.35 5.41
C VAL A 46 2.05 -17.52 4.31
N TYR A 47 2.31 -18.12 3.14
CA TYR A 47 2.87 -17.40 1.99
C TYR A 47 1.99 -16.22 1.56
N LEU A 48 0.67 -16.42 1.45
CA LEU A 48 -0.27 -15.37 1.12
C LEU A 48 -0.29 -14.26 2.17
N SER A 49 -0.20 -14.61 3.45
CA SER A 49 -0.14 -13.64 4.56
C SER A 49 1.11 -12.76 4.46
N LEU A 50 2.26 -13.36 4.12
CA LEU A 50 3.51 -12.62 3.91
C LEU A 50 3.43 -11.67 2.70
N LEU A 51 2.84 -12.12 1.58
CA LEU A 51 2.61 -11.28 0.41
C LEU A 51 1.70 -10.08 0.74
N ASN A 52 0.60 -10.32 1.46
CA ASN A 52 -0.29 -9.25 1.91
C ASN A 52 0.40 -8.27 2.86
N SER A 53 1.28 -8.77 3.75
CA SER A 53 2.09 -7.92 4.62
C SER A 53 3.04 -7.02 3.82
N ALA A 54 3.76 -7.58 2.85
CA ALA A 54 4.68 -6.80 1.99
C ALA A 54 3.94 -5.74 1.16
N ALA A 55 2.79 -6.10 0.58
CA ALA A 55 1.95 -5.15 -0.14
C ALA A 55 1.45 -4.01 0.77
N SER A 56 1.02 -4.36 1.99
CA SER A 56 0.59 -3.39 3.00
C SER A 56 1.72 -2.46 3.44
N GLU A 57 2.92 -3.00 3.61
CA GLU A 57 4.12 -2.22 3.93
C GLU A 57 4.43 -1.21 2.81
N HIS A 58 4.45 -1.63 1.54
CA HIS A 58 4.67 -0.73 0.41
C HIS A 58 3.60 0.36 0.32
N ALA A 59 2.34 0.04 0.62
CA ALA A 59 1.27 1.03 0.66
C ALA A 59 1.46 2.02 1.83
N ALA A 60 1.80 1.53 3.02
CA ALA A 60 2.08 2.37 4.19
C ALA A 60 3.28 3.29 3.93
N ARG A 61 4.38 2.76 3.38
CA ARG A 61 5.57 3.53 3.02
C ARG A 61 5.25 4.63 2.01
N ARG A 62 4.47 4.33 0.97
CA ARG A 62 4.04 5.35 0.00
C ARG A 62 3.22 6.48 0.63
N ARG A 63 2.30 6.15 1.55
CA ARG A 63 1.54 7.18 2.27
C ARG A 63 2.43 8.03 3.17
N ALA A 64 3.36 7.41 3.89
CA ALA A 64 4.31 8.12 4.73
C ALA A 64 5.19 9.08 3.90
N MET A 65 5.71 8.62 2.76
CA MET A 65 6.51 9.45 1.87
C MET A 65 5.71 10.58 1.24
N LYS A 66 4.44 10.34 0.87
CA LYS A 66 3.56 11.41 0.40
C LYS A 66 3.40 12.50 1.47
N SER A 67 3.11 12.12 2.72
CA SER A 67 3.01 13.09 3.81
C SER A 67 4.32 13.84 4.05
N ALA A 68 5.48 13.16 3.93
CA ALA A 68 6.78 13.81 4.04
C ALA A 68 7.01 14.84 2.91
N THR A 69 6.62 14.53 1.68
CA THR A 69 6.68 15.46 0.54
C THR A 69 5.76 16.66 0.77
N ASP A 70 4.51 16.43 1.18
CA ASP A 70 3.54 17.50 1.44
C ASP A 70 4.07 18.47 2.52
N ASN A 71 4.67 17.93 3.59
CA ASN A 71 5.29 18.73 4.66
C ASN A 71 6.52 19.51 4.15
N ALA A 72 7.34 18.90 3.29
CA ALA A 72 8.50 19.56 2.70
C ALA A 72 8.07 20.72 1.78
N GLU A 73 7.01 20.56 0.99
CA GLU A 73 6.46 21.63 0.16
C GLU A 73 5.94 22.80 0.99
N GLU A 74 5.29 22.54 2.12
CA GLU A 74 4.86 23.58 3.06
C GLU A 74 6.07 24.34 3.63
N LEU A 75 7.11 23.63 4.06
CA LEU A 75 8.35 24.24 4.54
C LEU A 75 9.00 25.10 3.46
N ILE A 76 9.14 24.59 2.23
CA ILE A 76 9.69 25.34 1.10
C ILE A 76 8.92 26.65 0.90
N LYS A 77 7.59 26.59 0.92
CA LYS A 77 6.75 27.78 0.75
C LYS A 77 6.95 28.79 1.89
N SER A 78 7.02 28.32 3.13
CA SER A 78 7.24 29.18 4.31
C SER A 78 8.61 29.86 4.27
N LEU A 79 9.67 29.10 3.99
CA LEU A 79 11.03 29.59 3.92
C LEU A 79 11.24 30.52 2.73
N SER A 80 10.62 30.25 1.59
CA SER A 80 10.67 31.14 0.43
C SER A 80 10.06 32.50 0.74
N ARG A 81 8.94 32.54 1.48
CA ARG A 81 8.32 33.79 1.93
C ARG A 81 9.23 34.53 2.91
N ALA A 82 9.80 33.83 3.89
CA ALA A 82 10.72 34.41 4.85
C ALA A 82 11.98 35.00 4.17
N ALA A 83 12.56 34.27 3.21
CA ALA A 83 13.71 34.72 2.44
C ALA A 83 13.42 35.97 1.61
N ASN A 84 12.24 36.06 0.98
CA ASN A 84 11.86 37.25 0.24
C ASN A 84 11.61 38.46 1.16
N ALA A 85 11.01 38.24 2.34
CA ALA A 85 10.82 39.29 3.33
C ALA A 85 12.17 39.81 3.87
N ALA A 86 13.09 38.89 4.19
CA ALA A 86 14.45 39.24 4.61
C ALA A 86 15.20 40.05 3.53
N ARG A 87 15.12 39.62 2.27
CA ARG A 87 15.69 40.36 1.14
C ARG A 87 15.13 41.78 1.02
N GLN A 88 13.82 41.96 1.19
CA GLN A 88 13.20 43.30 1.13
C GLN A 88 13.64 44.19 2.30
N ALA A 89 13.79 43.62 3.49
CA ALA A 89 14.30 44.34 4.65
C ALA A 89 15.76 44.78 4.43
N GLU A 90 16.60 43.90 3.87
CA GLU A 90 18.00 44.18 3.53
C GLU A 90 18.10 45.31 2.49
N ILE A 91 17.34 45.25 1.39
CA ILE A 91 17.29 46.33 0.38
C ILE A 91 16.86 47.65 1.02
N THR A 92 15.85 47.63 1.89
CA THR A 92 15.38 48.84 2.57
C THR A 92 16.43 49.42 3.51
N GLN A 93 17.16 48.56 4.22
CA GLN A 93 18.26 48.94 5.09
C GLN A 93 19.40 49.58 4.29
N GLU A 94 19.84 48.95 3.19
CA GLU A 94 20.87 49.51 2.30
C GLU A 94 20.46 50.88 1.75
N ILE A 95 19.22 51.03 1.27
CA ILE A 95 18.72 52.32 0.78
C ILE A 95 18.72 53.37 1.90
N SER A 96 18.29 53.01 3.10
CA SER A 96 18.26 53.93 4.25
C SER A 96 19.67 54.40 4.64
N GLU A 97 20.65 53.50 4.58
CA GLU A 97 22.06 53.81 4.81
C GLU A 97 22.64 54.73 3.72
N ILE A 98 22.31 54.48 2.44
CA ILE A 98 22.75 55.33 1.32
C ILE A 98 22.19 56.75 1.47
N VAL A 99 20.89 56.89 1.75
CA VAL A 99 20.25 58.21 1.91
C VAL A 99 20.80 58.94 3.13
N GLY A 100 20.89 58.27 4.28
CA GLY A 100 21.46 58.86 5.49
C GLY A 100 22.92 59.29 5.34
N GLY A 101 23.73 58.52 4.60
CA GLY A 101 25.11 58.87 4.28
C GLY A 101 25.22 60.06 3.31
N ALA A 102 24.34 60.15 2.32
CA ALA A 102 24.30 61.28 1.39
C ALA A 102 23.89 62.58 2.10
N ASP A 103 22.86 62.53 2.95
CA ASP A 103 22.40 63.69 3.72
C ASP A 103 23.50 64.20 4.67
N ALA A 104 24.23 63.29 5.32
CA ALA A 104 25.36 63.64 6.21
C ALA A 104 26.53 64.32 5.51
N LEU A 105 26.69 64.15 4.19
CA LEU A 105 27.72 64.83 3.39
C LEU A 105 27.28 66.24 2.94
N SER A 106 25.97 66.49 2.93
CA SER A 106 25.39 67.78 2.52
C SER A 106 25.17 68.77 3.68
N ALA A 107 25.26 68.30 4.93
CA ALA A 107 25.22 69.10 6.16
C ALA A 107 26.62 69.60 6.55
#